data_AF-A0A5K1JCP0-F1
#
_entry.id   AF-A0A5K1JCP0-F1
#
_cell.length_a   1.000
_cell.length_b   1.000
_cell.length_c   1.000
_cell.angle_alpha   90.00
_cell.angle_beta   90.00
_cell.angle_gamma   90.00
#
_symmetry.space_group_name_H-M   'P 1'
#
loop_
_entity.id
_entity.type
_entity.pdbx_description
1 polymer ?
#
loop_
_entity_poly.entity_id
_entity_poly.type
_entity_poly.pdbx_seq_one_letter_code
_entity_poly.pdbx_strand_id
1 'polypeptide(L)'
;MQVMGVELEDNDRKVLTYDSDCPRHYLGDGFITATRAMRSAIKQWRDEFTHSAIIVWWWCCTFKYVWRCLSKGQTLPDIDKAIDCLKKLRKEVEPICSSHSSTAPR
;
A
#
# COMPACT_ATOMS: atom_id res chain seq x y z
N MET A 1 28.37 2.26 12.32
CA MET A 1 27.72 1.40 11.32
C MET A 1 27.27 0.14 12.04
N GLN A 2 25.98 0.04 12.35
CA GLN A 2 25.35 -1.15 12.91
C GLN A 2 23.97 -1.25 12.26
N VAL A 3 23.77 -2.34 11.55
CA VAL A 3 22.49 -2.75 10.96
C VAL A 3 21.88 -3.77 11.92
N MET A 4 20.55 -3.86 11.92
CA MET A 4 19.67 -4.87 12.55
C MET A 4 19.07 -4.49 13.91
N GLY A 5 17.74 -4.57 13.97
CA GLY A 5 16.93 -4.47 15.17
C GLY A 5 15.44 -4.57 14.83
N VAL A 6 14.98 -5.76 14.42
CA VAL A 6 13.68 -6.25 14.90
C VAL A 6 13.84 -6.38 16.41
N GLU A 7 12.87 -5.96 17.23
CA GLU A 7 12.69 -6.34 18.64
C GLU A 7 11.60 -5.40 19.23
N LEU A 8 10.70 -5.70 20.17
CA LEU A 8 10.35 -6.82 21.05
C LEU A 8 8.89 -6.56 21.48
N GLU A 9 8.22 -7.57 22.01
CA GLU A 9 7.11 -7.31 22.94
C GLU A 9 7.64 -6.46 24.09
N ASP A 10 7.11 -5.24 24.31
CA ASP A 10 6.81 -4.79 25.67
C ASP A 10 6.00 -3.48 25.78
N ASN A 11 5.25 -3.45 26.88
CA ASN A 11 4.26 -2.51 27.40
C ASN A 11 4.59 -1.00 27.38
N ASP A 12 3.48 -0.22 27.36
CA ASP A 12 3.34 1.14 27.93
C ASP A 12 4.11 2.32 27.33
N ARG A 13 3.73 2.70 26.11
CA ARG A 13 3.18 4.04 25.75
C ARG A 13 3.19 4.19 24.23
N LYS A 14 2.02 3.98 23.61
CA LYS A 14 1.79 4.37 22.21
C LYS A 14 1.77 5.89 22.13
N VAL A 15 2.92 6.50 21.87
CA VAL A 15 2.95 7.90 21.44
C VAL A 15 2.50 7.92 19.99
N LEU A 16 1.21 8.15 19.82
CA LEU A 16 0.57 8.31 18.52
C LEU A 16 0.92 9.70 18.03
N THR A 17 1.63 9.79 16.91
CA THR A 17 1.92 11.06 16.24
C THR A 17 0.59 11.70 15.81
N TYR A 18 0.14 12.71 16.54
CA TYR A 18 -0.99 13.56 16.16
C TYR A 18 -0.47 14.61 15.19
N ASP A 19 -0.82 14.47 13.92
CA ASP A 19 -0.59 15.49 12.90
C ASP A 19 -1.84 16.37 12.82
N SER A 20 -1.72 17.65 13.23
CA SER A 20 -2.83 18.59 13.30
C SER A 20 -3.38 19.01 11.94
N ASP A 21 -2.60 18.81 10.88
CA ASP A 21 -2.98 19.17 9.50
C ASP A 21 -3.51 17.96 8.72
N CYS A 22 -3.72 16.83 9.40
CA CYS A 22 -4.21 15.58 8.82
C CYS A 22 -5.65 15.76 8.27
N PRO A 23 -5.88 15.58 6.96
CA PRO A 23 -7.21 15.70 6.37
C PRO A 23 -8.23 14.80 7.08
N ARG A 24 -9.48 15.25 7.18
CA ARG A 24 -10.50 14.61 8.02
C ARG A 24 -10.74 13.12 7.73
N HIS A 25 -10.47 12.66 6.50
CA HIS A 25 -10.58 11.25 6.10
C HIS A 25 -9.38 10.38 6.53
N TYR A 26 -8.29 10.99 7.00
CA TYR A 26 -7.14 10.34 7.62
C TYR A 26 -7.16 10.43 9.16
N LEU A 27 -8.12 11.13 9.77
CA LEU A 27 -8.34 11.14 11.22
C LEU A 27 -8.79 9.74 11.68
N GLY A 28 -7.83 8.92 12.10
CA GLY A 28 -8.10 7.67 12.80
C GLY A 28 -8.47 7.90 14.27
N ASP A 29 -8.88 6.83 14.95
CA ASP A 29 -9.03 6.75 16.42
C ASP A 29 -7.68 6.80 17.18
N GLY A 30 -6.64 7.31 16.52
CA GLY A 30 -5.25 7.24 16.95
C GLY A 30 -4.65 5.83 16.91
N PHE A 31 -5.43 4.74 16.83
CA PHE A 31 -4.91 3.39 16.94
C PHE A 31 -4.56 2.81 15.56
N ILE A 32 -3.31 3.00 15.13
CA ILE A 32 -2.79 2.42 13.89
C ILE A 32 -1.94 1.19 14.19
N THR A 33 -2.38 0.04 13.69
CA THR A 33 -1.56 -1.18 13.62
C THR A 33 -1.28 -1.52 12.16
N ALA A 34 -0.20 -2.24 11.89
CA ALA A 34 0.13 -2.70 10.54
C ALA A 34 -1.05 -3.44 9.88
N THR A 35 -1.75 -4.29 10.65
CA THR A 35 -2.96 -4.98 10.17
C THR A 35 -4.09 -4.02 9.80
N ARG A 36 -4.34 -2.97 10.60
CA ARG A 36 -5.37 -1.97 10.30
C ARG A 36 -5.00 -1.15 9.07
N ALA A 37 -3.75 -0.73 8.95
CA ALA A 37 -3.24 -0.01 7.78
C ALA A 37 -3.40 -0.85 6.50
N MET A 38 -2.97 -2.12 6.53
CA MET A 38 -3.12 -3.03 5.38
C MET A 38 -4.58 -3.31 5.03
N ARG A 39 -5.46 -3.49 6.04
CA ARG A 39 -6.91 -3.64 5.79
C ARG A 39 -7.51 -2.40 5.15
N SER A 40 -7.11 -1.22 5.61
CA SER A 40 -7.56 0.05 5.04
C SER A 40 -7.12 0.18 3.58
N ALA A 41 -5.83 -0.07 3.30
CA ALA A 41 -5.29 0.00 1.95
C ALA A 41 -5.99 -0.99 1.00
N ILE A 42 -6.14 -2.26 1.40
CA ILE A 42 -6.83 -3.29 0.58
C ILE A 42 -8.29 -2.91 0.35
N LYS A 43 -8.98 -2.40 1.37
CA LYS A 43 -10.38 -1.97 1.25
C LYS A 43 -10.51 -0.84 0.23
N GLN A 44 -9.63 0.15 0.26
CA GLN A 44 -9.66 1.26 -0.69
C GLN A 44 -9.48 0.77 -2.14
N TRP A 45 -8.48 -0.08 -2.41
CA TRP A 45 -8.31 -0.69 -3.72
C TRP A 45 -9.52 -1.51 -4.19
N ARG A 46 -10.17 -2.22 -3.27
CA ARG A 46 -11.36 -3.02 -3.58
C ARG A 46 -12.56 -2.13 -3.91
N ASP A 47 -12.79 -1.10 -3.11
CA ASP A 47 -13.98 -0.25 -3.18
C ASP A 47 -13.89 0.73 -4.37
N GLU A 48 -12.69 1.25 -4.69
CA GLU A 48 -12.48 2.17 -5.84
C GLU A 48 -12.51 1.45 -7.19
N PHE A 49 -12.07 0.18 -7.26
CA PHE A 49 -11.92 -0.55 -8.52
C PHE A 49 -12.85 -1.76 -8.64
N THR A 50 -14.09 -1.59 -8.17
CA THR A 50 -15.21 -2.52 -8.38
C THR A 50 -14.90 -3.98 -8.02
N HIS A 51 -14.22 -4.22 -6.89
CA HIS A 51 -13.84 -5.55 -6.41
C HIS A 51 -12.95 -6.35 -7.39
N SER A 52 -12.17 -5.65 -8.23
CA SER A 52 -11.20 -6.30 -9.11
C SER A 52 -10.06 -6.94 -8.31
N ALA A 53 -10.18 -8.24 -8.03
CA ALA A 53 -9.19 -9.00 -7.29
C ALA A 53 -7.80 -8.94 -7.94
N ILE A 54 -7.74 -8.79 -9.27
CA ILE A 54 -6.48 -8.71 -10.01
C ILE A 54 -5.72 -7.40 -9.75
N ILE A 55 -6.43 -6.28 -9.52
CA ILE A 55 -5.83 -5.00 -9.13
C ILE A 55 -5.17 -5.12 -7.75
N VAL A 56 -5.92 -5.65 -6.77
CA VAL A 56 -5.40 -5.89 -5.41
C VAL A 56 -4.22 -6.86 -5.44
N TRP A 57 -4.27 -7.89 -6.29
CA TRP A 57 -3.19 -8.86 -6.46
C TRP A 57 -1.89 -8.24 -6.97
N TRP A 58 -1.94 -7.42 -8.02
CA TRP A 58 -0.74 -6.76 -8.56
C TRP A 58 -0.15 -5.76 -7.58
N TRP A 59 -0.99 -5.03 -6.84
CA TRP A 59 -0.56 -4.16 -5.77
C TRP A 59 0.18 -4.94 -4.66
N CYS A 60 -0.41 -6.03 -4.15
CA CYS A 60 0.24 -6.89 -3.15
C CYS A 60 1.56 -7.49 -3.65
N CYS A 61 1.63 -7.92 -4.92
CA CYS A 61 2.85 -8.45 -5.51
C CYS A 61 3.97 -7.40 -5.59
N THR A 62 3.62 -6.15 -5.86
CA THR A 62 4.58 -5.04 -5.85
C THR A 62 5.22 -4.90 -4.47
N PHE A 63 4.42 -4.81 -3.41
CA PHE A 63 4.92 -4.73 -2.03
C PHE A 63 5.79 -5.94 -1.65
N LYS A 64 5.37 -7.15 -2.05
CA LYS A 64 6.15 -8.37 -1.83
C LYS A 64 7.56 -8.27 -2.42
N TYR A 65 7.69 -7.82 -3.67
CA TYR A 65 9.00 -7.74 -4.33
C TYR A 65 9.85 -6.56 -3.82
N VAL A 66 9.24 -5.42 -3.48
CA VAL A 66 9.94 -4.30 -2.82
C VAL A 66 10.49 -4.73 -1.46
N TRP A 67 9.72 -5.45 -0.67
CA TRP A 67 10.20 -5.98 0.61
C TRP A 67 11.32 -7.02 0.41
N ARG A 68 11.13 -7.95 -0.53
CA ARG A 68 12.07 -9.06 -0.79
C ARG A 68 13.43 -8.61 -1.32
N CYS A 69 13.48 -7.48 -2.03
CA CYS A 69 14.72 -7.00 -2.65
C CYS A 69 15.83 -6.70 -1.63
N LEU A 70 15.46 -6.44 -0.36
CA LEU A 70 16.38 -6.20 0.75
C LEU A 70 16.90 -7.49 1.42
N SER A 71 16.23 -8.63 1.22
CA SER A 71 16.48 -9.84 2.04
C SER A 71 17.09 -11.02 1.30
N LYS A 72 16.98 -11.09 -0.04
CA LYS A 72 17.25 -12.33 -0.80
C LYS A 72 18.49 -12.28 -1.71
N GLY A 73 19.30 -11.23 -1.66
CA GLY A 73 20.50 -11.07 -2.50
C GLY A 73 20.24 -10.97 -4.01
N GLN A 74 18.96 -10.87 -4.43
CA GLN A 74 18.52 -10.67 -5.81
C GLN A 74 17.84 -9.31 -5.96
N THR A 75 18.47 -8.26 -5.44
CA THR A 75 17.87 -6.92 -5.33
C THR A 75 17.41 -6.36 -6.67
N LEU A 76 18.28 -6.36 -7.69
CA LEU A 76 17.92 -5.82 -9.02
C LEU A 76 16.78 -6.63 -9.69
N PRO A 77 16.83 -7.97 -9.77
CA PRO A 77 15.71 -8.75 -10.27
C PRO A 77 14.39 -8.52 -9.51
N ASP A 78 14.44 -8.32 -8.20
CA ASP A 78 13.25 -8.02 -7.39
C ASP A 78 12.69 -6.63 -7.68
N ILE A 79 13.54 -5.63 -7.88
CA ILE A 79 13.13 -4.30 -8.33
C ILE A 79 12.46 -4.40 -9.70
N ASP A 80 13.06 -5.13 -10.64
CA ASP A 80 12.48 -5.34 -11.98
C ASP A 80 11.10 -6.01 -11.90
N LYS A 81 10.94 -7.00 -11.01
CA LYS A 81 9.65 -7.64 -10.75
C LYS A 81 8.63 -6.71 -10.12
N ALA A 82 9.03 -5.82 -9.22
CA ALA A 82 8.15 -4.80 -8.66
C ALA A 82 7.66 -3.83 -9.75
N ILE A 83 8.57 -3.36 -10.62
CA ILE A 83 8.23 -2.51 -11.77
C ILE A 83 7.28 -3.23 -12.73
N ASP A 84 7.52 -4.51 -13.03
CA ASP A 84 6.64 -5.32 -13.87
C ASP A 84 5.24 -5.46 -13.27
N CYS A 85 5.12 -5.66 -11.95
CA CYS A 85 3.83 -5.67 -11.26
C CYS A 85 3.11 -4.32 -11.36
N LEU A 86 3.84 -3.20 -11.21
CA LEU A 86 3.27 -1.86 -11.40
C LEU A 86 2.80 -1.60 -12.82
N LYS A 87 3.53 -2.07 -13.84
CA LYS A 87 3.11 -1.98 -15.24
C LYS A 87 1.81 -2.75 -15.48
N LYS A 88 1.68 -3.95 -14.92
CA LYS A 88 0.45 -4.75 -14.99
C LYS A 88 -0.70 -4.08 -14.24
N LEU A 89 -0.46 -3.58 -13.03
CA LEU A 89 -1.44 -2.81 -12.26
C LEU A 89 -1.97 -1.61 -13.05
N ARG A 90 -1.08 -0.82 -13.65
CA ARG A 90 -1.44 0.33 -14.48
C ARG A 90 -2.38 -0.06 -15.61
N LYS A 91 -2.10 -1.17 -16.30
CA LYS A 91 -2.94 -1.66 -17.41
C LYS A 91 -4.38 -2.00 -16.96
N GLU A 92 -4.54 -2.55 -15.75
CA GLU A 92 -5.86 -2.86 -15.19
C GLU A 92 -6.62 -1.58 -14.75
N VAL A 93 -5.89 -0.58 -14.24
CA VAL A 93 -6.44 0.66 -13.68
C VAL A 93 -6.78 1.71 -14.76
N GLU A 94 -5.98 1.80 -15.82
CA GLU A 94 -6.11 2.76 -16.92
C GLU A 94 -7.53 2.86 -17.54
N PRO A 95 -8.22 1.77 -17.90
CA PRO A 95 -9.58 1.86 -18.43
C PRO A 95 -10.58 2.42 -17.41
N ILE A 96 -10.37 2.17 -16.12
CA ILE A 96 -11.23 2.64 -15.04
C ILE A 96 -11.06 4.15 -14.89
N CYS A 97 -9.84 4.64 -14.78
CA CYS A 97 -9.56 6.08 -14.73
C CYS A 97 -10.07 6.83 -15.98
N SER A 98 -9.95 6.22 -17.16
CA SER A 98 -10.46 6.79 -18.42
C SER A 98 -11.98 6.93 -18.40
N SER A 99 -12.70 5.95 -17.83
CA SER A 99 -14.16 5.99 -17.71
C SER A 99 -14.69 7.00 -16.67
N HIS A 100 -13.91 7.32 -15.63
CA HIS A 100 -14.26 8.35 -14.65
C HIS A 100 -14.13 9.77 -15.22
N SER A 101 -13.26 9.99 -16.20
CA SER A 101 -13.06 11.32 -16.82
C SER A 101 -14.22 11.77 -17.72
N SER A 102 -15.02 10.83 -18.22
CA SER A 102 -16.15 11.06 -19.12
C SER A 102 -17.50 11.25 -18.41
N THR A 103 -17.55 11.15 -17.08
CA THR A 103 -18.77 11.28 -16.27
C THR A 103 -18.83 12.54 -15.39
N ALA A 104 -17.84 13.45 -15.49
CA ALA A 104 -17.91 14.72 -14.78
C ALA A 104 -18.96 15.66 -15.43
N PRO A 105 -19.99 16.12 -14.69
CA PRO A 105 -20.93 17.10 -15.23
C PRO A 105 -20.22 18.44 -15.44
N ARG A 106 -20.48 19.07 -16.59
CA ARG A 106 -20.08 20.46 -16.90
C ARG A 106 -20.84 21.45 -16.02
#